data_AF-A0A530BP22-F1
#
_entry.id   AF-A0A530BP22-F1
#
_cell.length_a   1.000
_cell.length_b   1.000
_cell.length_c   1.000
_cell.angle_alpha   90.00
_cell.angle_beta   90.00
_cell.angle_gamma   90.00
#
_symmetry.space_group_name_H-M   'P 1'
#
loop_
_entity.id
_entity.type
_entity.pdbx_description
1 polymer ?
#
loop_
_entity_poly.entity_id
_entity_poly.type
_entity_poly.pdbx_seq_one_letter_code
_entity_poly.pdbx_strand_id
1 'polypeptide(L)'
;MALNFEDIVGHPALNAAVQAQARAMQQAYEGNPRASSVFATQQRWLMAHIGLALHFRRDPSDYRKELTAARFVDVTVQHAVASRNTAHAFIKEMQHYNFIEVGPMADDGRIRPLHLPAITLEPLIGWIHMHLSTLDALDGGSRLETFQARPQMLVRLQPLIADGLISSVPVREPQQTFS
;
A
#
# COMPACT_ATOMS: atom_id res chain seq x y z
N MET A 1 22.88 8.79 -4.86
CA MET A 1 23.07 7.36 -4.52
C MET A 1 21.88 6.97 -3.65
N ALA A 2 21.31 5.77 -3.78
CA ALA A 2 20.20 5.38 -2.91
C ALA A 2 20.75 5.18 -1.48
N LEU A 3 20.06 5.73 -0.48
CA LEU A 3 20.39 5.54 0.93
C LEU A 3 20.37 4.04 1.27
N ASN A 4 21.43 3.54 1.89
CA ASN A 4 21.47 2.21 2.46
C ASN A 4 21.09 2.24 3.96
N PHE A 5 21.03 1.07 4.59
CA PHE A 5 20.67 0.95 6.02
C PHE A 5 21.60 1.75 6.94
N GLU A 6 22.92 1.67 6.74
CA GLU A 6 23.91 2.39 7.54
C GLU A 6 23.80 3.90 7.34
N ASP A 7 23.53 4.35 6.11
CA ASP A 7 23.31 5.77 5.81
C ASP A 7 22.13 6.33 6.62
N ILE A 8 21.05 5.54 6.75
CA ILE A 8 19.82 5.94 7.45
C ILE A 8 20.04 5.92 8.97
N VAL A 9 20.57 4.81 9.51
CA VAL A 9 20.73 4.63 10.97
C VAL A 9 21.74 5.63 11.55
N GLY A 10 22.80 5.95 10.80
CA GLY A 10 23.79 6.95 11.20
C GLY A 10 23.36 8.41 10.98
N HIS A 11 22.21 8.67 10.36
CA HIS A 11 21.87 10.02 9.94
C HIS A 11 21.48 10.91 11.13
N PRO A 12 22.09 12.10 11.31
CA PRO A 12 21.80 12.98 12.45
C PRO A 12 20.34 13.46 12.47
N ALA A 13 19.69 13.55 11.32
CA ALA A 13 18.28 13.94 11.23
C ALA A 13 17.28 12.79 11.45
N LEU A 14 17.75 11.53 11.61
CA LEU A 14 16.87 10.36 11.69
C LEU A 14 15.77 10.52 12.75
N ASN A 15 16.15 10.89 13.97
CA ASN A 15 15.20 11.05 15.08
C ASN A 15 14.12 12.11 14.78
N ALA A 16 14.52 13.25 14.21
CA ALA A 16 13.58 14.30 13.83
C ALA A 16 12.65 13.83 12.70
N ALA A 17 13.20 13.12 11.71
CA ALA A 17 12.45 12.58 10.58
C ALA A 17 11.42 11.52 11.02
N VAL A 18 11.81 10.60 11.91
CA VAL A 18 10.91 9.58 12.49
C VAL A 18 9.82 10.24 13.33
N GLN A 19 10.15 11.24 14.16
CA GLN A 19 9.14 11.97 14.93
C GLN A 19 8.13 12.71 14.03
N ALA A 20 8.61 13.38 12.97
CA ALA A 20 7.75 14.06 12.02
C ALA A 20 6.81 13.07 11.31
N GLN A 21 7.36 11.93 10.87
CA GLN A 21 6.59 10.86 10.24
C GLN A 21 5.52 10.28 11.18
N ALA A 22 5.87 10.01 12.45
CA ALA A 22 4.94 9.49 13.44
C ALA A 22 3.78 10.47 13.71
N ARG A 23 4.06 11.78 13.83
CA ARG A 23 3.02 12.81 13.99
C ARG A 23 2.09 12.87 12.77
N ALA A 24 2.66 12.81 11.57
CA ALA A 24 1.86 12.82 10.34
C ALA A 24 0.95 11.58 10.25
N MET A 25 1.44 10.41 10.65
CA MET A 25 0.62 9.19 10.73
C MET A 25 -0.48 9.29 11.79
N GLN A 26 -0.21 9.89 12.94
CA GLN A 26 -1.22 10.17 13.97
C GLN A 26 -2.31 11.12 13.47
N GLN A 27 -1.93 12.20 12.78
CA GLN A 27 -2.89 13.14 12.19
C GLN A 27 -3.75 12.47 11.11
N ALA A 28 -3.16 11.63 10.27
CA ALA A 28 -3.91 10.84 9.29
C ALA A 28 -4.93 9.90 9.97
N TYR A 29 -4.54 9.28 11.08
CA TYR A 29 -5.43 8.45 11.90
C TYR A 29 -6.58 9.28 12.49
N GLU A 30 -6.31 10.44 13.08
CA GLU A 30 -7.33 11.33 13.64
C GLU A 30 -8.34 11.82 12.57
N GLY A 31 -7.86 12.08 11.35
CA GLY A 31 -8.71 12.53 10.25
C GLY A 31 -9.63 11.44 9.69
N ASN A 32 -9.16 10.20 9.60
CA ASN A 32 -9.98 9.06 9.17
C ASN A 32 -9.49 7.75 9.82
N PRO A 33 -9.98 7.43 11.04
CA PRO A 33 -9.55 6.24 11.77
C PRO A 33 -9.83 4.94 11.01
N ARG A 34 -10.91 4.90 10.22
CA ARG A 34 -11.33 3.72 9.47
C ARG A 34 -10.45 3.44 8.27
N ALA A 35 -10.11 4.46 7.49
CA ALA A 35 -9.15 4.30 6.40
C ALA A 35 -7.75 3.95 6.95
N SER A 36 -7.39 4.56 8.07
CA SER A 36 -6.10 4.30 8.72
C SER A 36 -6.01 2.91 9.34
N SER A 37 -7.12 2.30 9.76
CA SER A 37 -7.14 0.93 10.30
C SER A 37 -6.73 -0.15 9.29
N VAL A 38 -6.81 0.15 7.98
CA VAL A 38 -6.25 -0.69 6.92
C VAL A 38 -4.73 -0.83 7.07
N PHE A 39 -4.08 0.19 7.64
CA PHE A 39 -2.64 0.27 7.88
C PHE A 39 -2.26 -0.07 9.34
N ALA A 40 -3.21 -0.46 10.20
CA ALA A 40 -2.98 -0.64 11.64
C ALA A 40 -2.17 -1.90 12.00
N THR A 41 -2.17 -2.92 11.14
CA THR A 41 -1.31 -4.09 11.32
C THR A 41 -0.52 -4.37 10.07
N GLN A 42 0.69 -4.91 10.24
CA GLN A 42 1.57 -5.27 9.14
C GLN A 42 0.89 -6.18 8.11
N GLN A 43 0.14 -7.20 8.57
CA GLN A 43 -0.60 -8.10 7.69
C GLN A 43 -1.66 -7.36 6.86
N ARG A 44 -2.46 -6.48 7.47
CA ARG A 44 -3.49 -5.69 6.77
C ARG A 44 -2.87 -4.71 5.79
N TRP A 45 -1.77 -4.10 6.20
CA TRP A 45 -1.00 -3.18 5.37
C TRP A 45 -0.46 -3.86 4.11
N LEU A 46 0.18 -5.03 4.25
CA LEU A 46 0.68 -5.80 3.11
C LEU A 46 -0.46 -6.26 2.18
N MET A 47 -1.59 -6.71 2.75
CA MET A 47 -2.78 -7.03 1.97
C MET A 47 -3.30 -5.81 1.18
N ALA A 48 -3.33 -4.62 1.78
CA ALA A 48 -3.73 -3.40 1.08
C ALA A 48 -2.79 -3.09 -0.10
N HIS A 49 -1.47 -3.19 0.10
CA HIS A 49 -0.49 -3.00 -0.98
C HIS A 49 -0.66 -4.02 -2.12
N ILE A 50 -0.97 -5.29 -1.81
CA ILE A 50 -1.29 -6.32 -2.82
C ILE A 50 -2.51 -5.90 -3.64
N GLY A 51 -3.62 -5.53 -2.98
CA GLY A 51 -4.85 -5.11 -3.66
C GLY A 51 -4.63 -3.90 -4.55
N LEU A 52 -3.92 -2.89 -4.05
CA LEU A 52 -3.57 -1.69 -4.81
C LEU A 52 -2.64 -1.98 -6.00
N ALA A 53 -1.65 -2.86 -5.84
CA ALA A 53 -0.77 -3.24 -6.94
C ALA A 53 -1.52 -3.99 -8.04
N LEU A 54 -2.41 -4.91 -7.67
CA LEU A 54 -3.29 -5.61 -8.61
C LEU A 54 -4.22 -4.64 -9.35
N HIS A 55 -4.78 -3.66 -8.63
CA HIS A 55 -5.60 -2.60 -9.22
C HIS A 55 -4.83 -1.80 -10.28
N PHE A 56 -3.62 -1.34 -9.97
CA PHE A 56 -2.81 -0.54 -10.91
C PHE A 56 -2.18 -1.35 -12.04
N ARG A 57 -2.05 -2.68 -11.89
CA ARG A 57 -1.56 -3.61 -12.93
C ARG A 57 -2.63 -4.11 -13.89
N ARG A 58 -3.88 -3.66 -13.73
CA ARG A 58 -4.97 -4.07 -14.63
C ARG A 58 -4.69 -3.67 -16.07
N ASP A 59 -5.19 -4.50 -16.97
CA ASP A 59 -5.07 -4.32 -18.40
C ASP A 59 -6.46 -4.52 -19.00
N PRO A 60 -7.12 -3.47 -19.50
CA PRO A 60 -8.46 -3.59 -20.06
C PRO A 60 -8.55 -4.57 -21.23
N SER A 61 -7.42 -4.92 -21.86
CA SER A 61 -7.36 -5.90 -22.95
C SER A 61 -7.16 -7.35 -22.50
N ASP A 62 -6.86 -7.59 -21.21
CA ASP A 62 -6.62 -8.92 -20.66
C ASP A 62 -7.35 -9.07 -19.32
N TYR A 63 -8.52 -9.72 -19.36
CA TYR A 63 -9.33 -9.97 -18.18
C TYR A 63 -8.60 -10.73 -17.06
N ARG A 64 -7.55 -11.49 -17.39
CA ARG A 64 -6.76 -12.24 -16.39
C ARG A 64 -5.97 -11.29 -15.50
N LYS A 65 -5.75 -10.06 -15.97
CA LYS A 65 -5.11 -8.99 -15.23
C LYS A 65 -6.08 -8.13 -14.42
N GLU A 66 -7.37 -8.44 -14.41
CA GLU A 66 -8.31 -7.79 -13.49
C GLU A 66 -7.99 -8.10 -12.02
N LEU A 67 -8.31 -7.16 -11.15
CA LEU A 67 -8.34 -7.41 -9.71
C LEU A 67 -9.62 -8.17 -9.41
N THR A 68 -9.50 -9.41 -8.95
CA THR A 68 -10.64 -10.22 -8.46
C THR A 68 -10.35 -10.70 -7.05
N ALA A 69 -11.40 -11.07 -6.30
CA ALA A 69 -11.23 -11.64 -4.96
C ALA A 69 -10.35 -12.91 -5.00
N ALA A 70 -10.54 -13.78 -6.00
CA ALA A 70 -9.74 -15.00 -6.17
C ALA A 70 -8.25 -14.66 -6.38
N ARG A 71 -7.94 -13.77 -7.32
CA ARG A 71 -6.56 -13.38 -7.61
C ARG A 71 -5.89 -12.66 -6.44
N PHE A 72 -6.63 -11.82 -5.72
CA PHE A 72 -6.16 -11.19 -4.50
C PHE A 72 -5.77 -12.22 -3.44
N VAL A 73 -6.64 -13.21 -3.21
CA VAL A 73 -6.40 -14.28 -2.24
C VAL A 73 -5.20 -15.13 -2.66
N ASP A 74 -5.10 -15.50 -3.93
CA ASP A 74 -4.01 -16.33 -4.45
C ASP A 74 -2.65 -15.64 -4.26
N VAL A 75 -2.54 -14.36 -4.62
CA VAL A 75 -1.29 -13.58 -4.43
C VAL A 75 -0.96 -13.41 -2.95
N THR A 76 -1.97 -13.14 -2.11
CA THR A 76 -1.77 -13.00 -0.65
C THR A 76 -1.21 -14.28 -0.02
N VAL A 77 -1.72 -15.44 -0.44
CA VAL A 77 -1.29 -16.75 0.05
C VAL A 77 0.07 -17.13 -0.53
N GLN A 78 0.30 -16.89 -1.83
CA GLN A 78 1.57 -17.15 -2.50
C GLN A 78 2.75 -16.48 -1.79
N HIS A 79 2.54 -15.26 -1.27
CA HIS A 79 3.57 -14.51 -0.54
C HIS A 79 3.53 -14.73 0.98
N ALA A 80 2.75 -15.70 1.46
CA ALA A 80 2.58 -16.02 2.88
C ALA A 80 2.18 -14.81 3.75
N VAL A 81 1.49 -13.81 3.18
CA VAL A 81 1.07 -12.61 3.91
C VAL A 81 -0.09 -12.94 4.86
N ALA A 82 -1.05 -13.76 4.40
CA ALA A 82 -2.18 -14.19 5.21
C ALA A 82 -2.77 -15.51 4.71
N SER A 83 -3.56 -16.16 5.56
CA SER A 83 -4.35 -17.33 5.16
C SER A 83 -5.44 -16.95 4.14
N ARG A 84 -5.95 -17.93 3.39
CA ARG A 84 -7.10 -17.73 2.50
C ARG A 84 -8.29 -17.10 3.23
N ASN A 85 -8.63 -17.59 4.42
CA ASN A 85 -9.79 -17.09 5.18
C ASN A 85 -9.61 -15.63 5.60
N THR A 86 -8.40 -15.28 6.06
CA THR A 86 -8.05 -13.91 6.43
C THR A 86 -8.13 -12.97 5.23
N ALA A 87 -7.59 -13.37 4.07
CA ALA A 87 -7.65 -12.58 2.85
C ALA A 87 -9.10 -12.36 2.37
N HIS A 88 -9.95 -13.38 2.42
CA HIS A 88 -11.38 -13.23 2.10
C HIS A 88 -12.10 -12.29 3.08
N ALA A 89 -11.83 -12.41 4.38
CA ALA A 89 -12.40 -11.52 5.39
C ALA A 89 -11.99 -10.06 5.15
N PHE A 90 -10.73 -9.82 4.79
CA PHE A 90 -10.24 -8.49 4.44
C PHE A 90 -10.99 -7.89 3.25
N ILE A 91 -11.17 -8.63 2.15
CA ILE A 91 -11.95 -8.15 0.99
C ILE A 91 -13.39 -7.81 1.38
N LYS A 92 -14.06 -8.65 2.17
CA LYS A 92 -15.42 -8.38 2.64
C LYS A 92 -15.49 -7.10 3.47
N GLU A 93 -14.49 -6.86 4.31
CA GLU A 93 -14.40 -5.63 5.11
C GLU A 93 -14.17 -4.40 4.22
N MET A 94 -13.29 -4.49 3.23
CA MET A 94 -13.05 -3.39 2.29
C MET A 94 -14.32 -3.06 1.49
N GLN A 95 -15.14 -4.07 1.14
CA GLN A 95 -16.45 -3.86 0.53
C GLN A 95 -17.45 -3.24 1.51
N HIS A 96 -17.52 -3.73 2.74
CA HIS A 96 -18.43 -3.22 3.77
C HIS A 96 -18.21 -1.72 4.05
N TYR A 97 -16.97 -1.26 3.98
CA TYR A 97 -16.61 0.15 4.16
C TYR A 97 -16.48 0.95 2.87
N ASN A 98 -16.92 0.40 1.73
CA ASN A 98 -16.90 1.06 0.41
C ASN A 98 -15.50 1.52 -0.04
N PHE A 99 -14.45 0.83 0.41
CA PHE A 99 -13.10 1.01 -0.12
C PHE A 99 -12.89 0.25 -1.43
N ILE A 100 -13.68 -0.79 -1.67
CA ILE A 100 -13.73 -1.47 -2.95
C ILE A 100 -15.18 -1.77 -3.34
N GLU A 101 -15.44 -1.75 -4.63
CA GLU A 101 -16.75 -2.00 -5.22
C GLU A 101 -16.65 -3.10 -6.27
N VAL A 102 -17.76 -3.78 -6.56
CA VAL A 102 -17.81 -4.75 -7.66
C VAL A 102 -17.94 -3.96 -8.96
N GLY A 103 -16.99 -4.14 -9.87
CA GLY A 103 -17.01 -3.55 -11.21
C GLY A 103 -18.06 -4.21 -12.11
N PRO A 104 -18.33 -3.62 -13.29
CA PRO A 104 -19.25 -4.21 -14.26
C PRO A 104 -18.78 -5.62 -14.63
N MET A 105 -19.73 -6.55 -14.75
CA MET A 105 -19.44 -7.93 -15.15
C MET A 105 -18.86 -7.93 -16.57
N ALA A 106 -17.78 -8.68 -16.78
CA ALA A 106 -17.33 -8.99 -18.14
C ALA A 106 -18.38 -9.85 -18.85
N ASP A 107 -18.40 -9.85 -20.20
CA ASP A 107 -19.39 -10.55 -21.02
C ASP A 107 -19.55 -12.05 -20.69
N ASP A 108 -18.49 -12.72 -20.20
CA ASP A 108 -18.53 -14.13 -19.78
C ASP A 108 -19.20 -14.35 -18.39
N GLY A 109 -19.59 -13.29 -17.68
CA GLY A 109 -20.34 -13.32 -16.42
C GLY A 109 -19.68 -14.02 -15.21
N ARG A 110 -18.55 -14.68 -15.42
CA ARG A 110 -17.79 -15.43 -14.41
C ARG A 110 -16.80 -14.57 -13.66
N ILE A 111 -16.38 -13.46 -14.26
CA ILE A 111 -15.40 -12.55 -13.69
C ILE A 111 -16.14 -11.43 -13.00
N ARG A 112 -15.80 -11.21 -11.73
CA ARG A 112 -16.30 -10.11 -10.90
C ARG A 112 -15.12 -9.23 -10.53
N PRO A 113 -14.77 -8.24 -11.37
CA PRO A 113 -13.70 -7.30 -11.07
C PRO A 113 -14.02 -6.52 -9.79
N LEU A 114 -12.99 -6.16 -9.05
CA LEU A 114 -13.09 -5.25 -7.91
C LEU A 114 -12.43 -3.93 -8.31
N HIS A 115 -13.14 -2.83 -8.10
CA HIS A 115 -12.68 -1.47 -8.37
C HIS A 115 -12.44 -0.73 -7.07
N LEU A 116 -11.45 0.15 -7.06
CA LEU A 116 -11.20 1.07 -5.97
C LEU A 116 -11.76 2.44 -6.39
N PRO A 117 -12.72 3.01 -5.65
CA PRO A 117 -13.11 4.40 -5.82
C PRO A 117 -11.90 5.34 -5.69
N ALA A 118 -11.88 6.45 -6.43
CA ALA A 118 -10.75 7.39 -6.39
C ALA A 118 -10.47 7.92 -4.97
N ILE A 119 -11.53 8.14 -4.18
CA ILE A 119 -11.43 8.58 -2.78
C ILE A 119 -10.65 7.59 -1.90
N THR A 120 -10.67 6.30 -2.23
CA THR A 120 -9.91 5.27 -1.49
C THR A 120 -8.40 5.41 -1.68
N LEU A 121 -7.94 6.17 -2.68
CA LEU A 121 -6.51 6.40 -2.92
C LEU A 121 -5.93 7.54 -2.06
N GLU A 122 -6.75 8.40 -1.47
CA GLU A 122 -6.25 9.54 -0.66
C GLU A 122 -5.35 9.11 0.51
N PRO A 123 -5.70 8.09 1.31
CA PRO A 123 -4.81 7.61 2.38
C PRO A 123 -3.48 7.07 1.85
N LEU A 124 -3.48 6.40 0.69
CA LEU A 124 -2.26 5.93 0.04
C LEU A 124 -1.39 7.11 -0.42
N ILE A 125 -2.00 8.12 -1.03
CA ILE A 125 -1.29 9.32 -1.49
C ILE A 125 -0.66 10.05 -0.28
N GLY A 126 -1.41 10.20 0.80
CA GLY A 126 -0.90 10.76 2.06
C GLY A 126 0.27 9.95 2.61
N TRP A 127 0.15 8.61 2.61
CA TRP A 127 1.25 7.72 3.00
C TRP A 127 2.49 7.94 2.14
N ILE A 128 2.35 7.98 0.81
CA ILE A 128 3.46 8.25 -0.11
C ILE A 128 4.08 9.63 0.21
N HIS A 129 3.28 10.67 0.42
CA HIS A 129 3.81 11.99 0.75
C HIS A 129 4.67 11.97 2.03
N MET A 130 4.19 11.30 3.09
CA MET A 130 4.94 11.18 4.35
C MET A 130 6.29 10.50 4.14
N HIS A 131 6.32 9.35 3.45
CA HIS A 131 7.55 8.59 3.20
C HIS A 131 8.50 9.33 2.24
N LEU A 132 7.97 10.01 1.22
CA LEU A 132 8.80 10.81 0.35
C LEU A 132 9.42 11.99 1.10
N SER A 133 8.66 12.69 1.94
CA SER A 133 9.17 13.77 2.79
C SER A 133 10.28 13.28 3.74
N THR A 134 10.09 12.14 4.40
CA THR A 134 11.09 11.56 5.31
C THR A 134 12.41 11.31 4.59
N LEU A 135 12.36 10.65 3.43
CA LEU A 135 13.56 10.37 2.65
C LEU A 135 14.23 11.67 2.15
N ASP A 136 13.46 12.72 1.80
CA ASP A 136 14.00 13.97 1.24
C ASP A 136 14.71 14.75 2.35
N ALA A 137 14.24 14.62 3.60
CA ALA A 137 14.90 15.17 4.77
C ALA A 137 16.21 14.44 5.14
N LEU A 138 16.42 13.21 4.67
CA LEU A 138 17.64 12.43 4.92
C LEU A 138 18.69 12.63 3.83
N ASP A 139 18.30 12.82 2.57
CA ASP A 139 19.25 12.93 1.45
C ASP A 139 19.23 14.28 0.71
N GLY A 140 18.38 15.21 1.12
CA GLY A 140 18.21 16.51 0.45
C GLY A 140 17.52 16.44 -0.90
N GLY A 141 16.80 15.34 -1.19
CA GLY A 141 16.07 15.14 -2.43
C GLY A 141 14.83 16.02 -2.60
N SER A 142 14.19 15.88 -3.77
CA SER A 142 12.95 16.58 -4.15
C SER A 142 11.87 15.61 -4.68
N ARG A 143 11.84 14.38 -4.14
CA ARG A 143 10.95 13.32 -4.62
C ARG A 143 9.48 13.65 -4.30
N LEU A 144 9.20 14.26 -3.14
CA LEU A 144 7.86 14.70 -2.79
C LEU A 144 7.34 15.75 -3.79
N GLU A 145 8.12 16.80 -4.02
CA GLU A 145 7.78 17.87 -4.98
C GLU A 145 7.51 17.28 -6.36
N THR A 146 8.40 16.38 -6.80
CA THR A 146 8.26 15.65 -8.06
C THR A 146 6.95 14.86 -8.15
N PHE A 147 6.58 14.15 -7.09
CA PHE A 147 5.37 13.35 -7.06
C PHE A 147 4.11 14.23 -7.04
N GLN A 148 4.13 15.34 -6.29
CA GLN A 148 3.04 16.32 -6.25
C GLN A 148 2.81 16.98 -7.62
N ALA A 149 3.89 17.27 -8.36
CA ALA A 149 3.80 17.79 -9.72
C ALA A 149 3.31 16.74 -10.74
N ARG A 150 3.37 15.44 -10.41
CA ARG A 150 3.07 14.32 -11.31
C ARG A 150 2.33 13.18 -10.61
N PRO A 151 1.11 13.39 -10.08
CA PRO A 151 0.38 12.40 -9.30
C PRO A 151 0.05 11.12 -10.07
N GLN A 152 -0.02 11.18 -11.41
CA GLN A 152 -0.17 10.01 -12.29
C GLN A 152 0.97 8.98 -12.15
N MET A 153 2.11 9.37 -11.57
CA MET A 153 3.19 8.45 -11.23
C MET A 153 2.74 7.36 -10.25
N LEU A 154 1.66 7.58 -9.48
CA LEU A 154 1.10 6.61 -8.57
C LEU A 154 0.87 5.24 -9.21
N VAL A 155 0.38 5.22 -10.46
CA VAL A 155 0.09 3.98 -11.22
C VAL A 155 1.35 3.13 -11.42
N ARG A 156 2.51 3.76 -11.58
CA ARG A 156 3.79 3.06 -11.74
C ARG A 156 4.48 2.81 -10.40
N LEU A 157 4.39 3.78 -9.49
CA LEU A 157 5.08 3.76 -8.22
C LEU A 157 4.51 2.71 -7.26
N GLN A 158 3.18 2.65 -7.11
CA GLN A 158 2.55 1.77 -6.13
C GLN A 158 2.83 0.28 -6.36
N PRO A 159 2.78 -0.26 -7.60
CA PRO A 159 3.18 -1.64 -7.85
C PRO A 159 4.63 -1.94 -7.46
N LEU A 160 5.56 -1.01 -7.69
CA LEU A 160 6.98 -1.18 -7.33
C LEU A 160 7.18 -1.19 -5.81
N ILE A 161 6.46 -0.31 -5.09
CA ILE A 161 6.44 -0.31 -3.62
C ILE A 161 5.94 -1.65 -3.12
N ALA A 162 4.81 -2.13 -3.62
CA ALA A 162 4.24 -3.41 -3.19
C ALA A 162 5.21 -4.57 -3.42
N ASP A 163 5.86 -4.65 -4.59
CA ASP A 163 6.85 -5.70 -4.86
C ASP A 163 8.04 -5.64 -3.89
N GLY A 164 8.56 -4.44 -3.60
CA GLY A 164 9.65 -4.25 -2.64
C GLY A 164 9.26 -4.70 -1.23
N LEU A 165 8.07 -4.33 -0.77
CA LEU A 165 7.56 -4.73 0.55
C LEU A 165 7.32 -6.24 0.65
N ILE A 166 6.71 -6.83 -0.38
CA ILE A 166 6.34 -8.24 -0.41
C ILE A 166 7.57 -9.13 -0.64
N SER A 167 8.58 -8.69 -1.37
CA SER A 167 9.82 -9.47 -1.56
C SER A 167 10.75 -9.40 -0.36
N SER A 168 10.62 -8.38 0.50
CA SER A 168 11.46 -8.19 1.68
C SER A 168 11.03 -9.10 2.84
N VAL A 169 11.86 -10.09 3.16
CA VAL A 169 11.64 -11.00 4.31
C VAL A 169 11.56 -10.23 5.63
N PRO A 170 12.47 -9.28 5.97
CA PRO A 170 12.37 -8.52 7.21
C PRO A 170 11.07 -7.69 7.33
N VAL A 171 10.48 -7.31 6.20
CA VAL A 171 9.21 -6.57 6.16
C VAL A 171 8.01 -7.50 6.27
N ARG A 172 8.07 -8.73 5.73
CA ARG A 172 7.00 -9.73 5.84
C ARG A 172 7.02 -10.50 7.16
N GLU A 173 8.20 -10.72 7.70
CA GLU A 173 8.47 -11.49 8.90
C GLU A 173 9.43 -10.67 9.78
N PRO A 174 8.95 -9.55 10.36
CA PRO A 174 9.78 -8.74 11.23
C PRO A 174 10.23 -9.60 12.42
N GLN A 175 11.51 -9.49 12.74
CA GLN A 175 12.00 -10.01 14.02
C GLN A 175 11.20 -9.33 15.14
N GLN A 176 10.94 -10.04 16.24
CA GLN A 176 10.22 -9.45 17.36
C GLN A 176 10.95 -8.19 17.83
N THR A 177 10.36 -7.04 17.56
CA THR A 177 10.82 -5.75 18.07
C THR A 177 10.02 -5.49 19.34
N PHE A 178 10.65 -5.74 20.49
CA PHE A 178 10.22 -5.48 21.87
C PHE A 178 8.75 -5.80 22.19
N SER A 179 8.52 -6.85 22.99
CA SER A 179 7.25 -7.15 23.68
C SER A 179 6.95 -6.12 24.76
#